data_AF-A0A3C1E155-F1
#
_entry.id   AF-A0A3C1E155-F1
#
_cell.length_a   1.000
_cell.length_b   1.000
_cell.length_c   1.000
_cell.angle_alpha   90.00
_cell.angle_beta   90.00
_cell.angle_gamma   90.00
#
_symmetry.space_group_name_H-M   'P 1'
#
loop_
_entity.id
_entity.type
_entity.pdbx_description
1 polymer ?
#
loop_
_entity_poly.entity_id
_entity_poly.type
_entity_poly.pdbx_seq_one_letter_code
_entity_poly.pdbx_strand_id
1 'polypeptide(L)'
;VEGASRQKTPNEIALNILLASLTIIFVVVVLIINPIASYSNAAQSVPVLVALLVCLIPTTIGALLSAIGIAGMDRLVQHNVLAMSGRAVEAAGDVTTLLLDKTGTITYG
;
A
#
# COMPACT_ATOMS: atom_id res chain seq x y z
N VAL A 1 28.52 -4.27 5.06
CA VAL A 1 27.27 -4.30 4.25
C VAL A 1 26.07 -3.64 4.96
N GLU A 2 26.30 -2.80 5.98
CA GLU A 2 25.27 -2.17 6.83
C GLU A 2 24.83 -0.76 6.36
N GLY A 3 25.27 -0.32 5.18
CA GLY A 3 25.03 1.06 4.69
C GLY A 3 24.05 1.20 3.53
N ALA A 4 23.42 0.11 3.07
CA ALA A 4 22.46 0.20 1.97
C ALA A 4 21.11 0.74 2.48
N SER A 5 20.90 2.05 2.27
CA SER A 5 19.59 2.68 2.45
C SER A 5 18.51 1.87 1.74
N ARG A 6 17.50 1.43 2.49
CA ARG A 6 16.36 0.69 1.95
C ARG A 6 15.63 1.60 0.94
N GLN A 7 15.73 1.25 -0.34
CA GLN A 7 14.88 1.84 -1.36
C GLN A 7 13.45 1.29 -1.20
N LYS A 8 12.46 2.20 -1.25
CA LYS A 8 11.05 1.82 -1.33
C LYS A 8 10.78 1.17 -2.67
N THR A 9 9.88 0.18 -2.69
CA THR A 9 9.45 -0.40 -3.97
C THR A 9 8.61 0.60 -4.75
N PRO A 10 8.53 0.46 -6.09
CA PRO A 10 7.64 1.30 -6.91
C PRO A 10 6.20 1.29 -6.40
N ASN A 11 5.72 0.12 -5.96
CA ASN A 11 4.36 -0.04 -5.40
C ASN A 11 4.18 0.70 -4.07
N GLU A 12 5.17 0.65 -3.16
CA GLU A 12 5.15 1.44 -1.91
C GLU A 12 5.11 2.95 -2.18
N ILE A 13 5.81 3.42 -3.22
CA ILE A 13 5.81 4.83 -3.63
C ILE A 13 4.43 5.22 -4.18
N ALA A 14 3.90 4.42 -5.11
CA ALA A 14 2.59 4.64 -5.71
C ALA A 14 1.48 4.66 -4.64
N LEU A 15 1.51 3.70 -3.70
CA LEU A 15 0.56 3.65 -2.58
C LEU A 15 0.66 4.90 -1.71
N ASN A 16 1.87 5.34 -1.34
CA ASN A 16 2.04 6.53 -0.54
C ASN A 16 1.46 7.78 -1.22
N ILE A 17 1.67 7.92 -2.53
CA ILE A 17 1.11 9.02 -3.32
C ILE A 17 -0.42 8.94 -3.37
N LEU A 18 -0.97 7.74 -3.58
CA LEU A 18 -2.41 7.51 -3.59
C LEU A 18 -3.05 7.86 -2.25
N LEU A 19 -2.50 7.36 -1.15
CA LEU A 19 -3.04 7.61 0.19
C LEU A 19 -2.92 9.09 0.58
N ALA A 20 -1.80 9.73 0.25
CA ALA A 20 -1.62 11.17 0.50
C ALA A 20 -2.62 12.01 -0.30
N SER A 21 -2.80 11.70 -1.60
CA SER A 21 -3.72 12.44 -2.46
C SER A 21 -5.19 12.29 -2.03
N LEU A 22 -5.64 11.06 -1.73
CA LEU A 22 -6.99 10.80 -1.21
C LEU A 22 -7.24 11.50 0.13
N THR A 23 -6.26 11.48 1.04
CA THR A 23 -6.38 12.16 2.34
C THR A 23 -6.59 13.66 2.17
N ILE A 24 -5.80 14.30 1.31
CA ILE A 24 -5.94 15.74 1.03
C ILE A 24 -7.33 16.05 0.44
N ILE A 25 -7.78 15.24 -0.52
CA ILE A 25 -9.10 15.40 -1.15
C ILE A 25 -10.21 15.30 -0.10
N PHE A 26 -10.18 14.26 0.76
CA PHE A 26 -11.25 14.06 1.75
C PHE A 26 -11.26 15.13 2.85
N VAL A 27 -10.10 15.64 3.25
CA VAL A 27 -10.04 16.79 4.16
C VAL A 27 -10.70 18.02 3.54
N VAL A 28 -10.38 18.33 2.28
CA VAL A 28 -11.00 19.46 1.56
C VAL A 28 -12.51 19.28 1.44
N VAL A 29 -12.98 18.07 1.12
CA VAL A 29 -14.42 17.75 1.03
C VAL A 29 -15.12 18.01 2.38
N VAL A 30 -14.59 17.50 3.49
CA VAL A 30 -15.20 17.67 4.82
C VAL A 30 -15.20 19.15 5.24
N LEU A 31 -14.15 19.91 4.91
CA LEU A 31 -14.09 21.35 5.18
C LEU A 31 -15.15 22.13 4.39
N ILE A 32 -15.45 21.73 3.15
CA ILE A 32 -16.43 22.40 2.28
C ILE A 32 -17.88 22.03 2.66
N ILE A 33 -18.11 20.83 3.20
CA ILE A 33 -19.46 20.36 3.56
C ILE A 33 -20.13 21.26 4.60
N ASN A 34 -19.41 21.71 5.64
CA ASN A 34 -20.03 22.49 6.71
C ASN A 34 -20.55 23.88 6.25
N PRO A 35 -19.80 24.68 5.47
CA PRO A 35 -20.30 25.91 4.87
C PRO A 35 -21.55 25.71 4.00
N ILE A 36 -21.55 24.69 3.13
CA ILE A 36 -22.68 24.40 2.24
C ILE A 36 -23.92 23.98 3.06
N ALA A 37 -23.73 23.14 4.06
CA ALA A 37 -24.81 22.68 4.92
C ALA A 37 -25.37 23.84 5.76
N SER A 38 -24.51 24.75 6.23
CA SER A 38 -24.90 25.95 6.98
C SER A 38 -25.73 26.92 6.14
N TYR A 39 -25.40 27.08 4.85
CA TYR A 39 -26.23 27.86 3.92
C TYR A 39 -27.66 27.32 3.80
N SER A 40 -27.84 26.00 3.96
CA SER A 40 -29.15 25.33 3.92
C SER A 40 -29.80 25.18 5.30
N ASN A 41 -29.34 25.92 6.32
CA ASN A 41 -29.77 25.78 7.73
C ASN A 41 -29.64 24.35 8.30
N ALA A 42 -28.71 23.55 7.75
CA ALA A 42 -28.45 22.16 8.13
C ALA A 42 -27.02 21.98 8.68
N ALA A 43 -26.54 22.92 9.48
CA ALA A 43 -25.18 22.91 10.02
C ALA A 43 -24.89 21.60 10.77
N GLN A 44 -23.75 20.98 10.45
CA GLN A 44 -23.33 19.71 11.05
C GLN A 44 -22.48 19.95 12.29
N SER A 45 -22.67 19.13 13.32
CA SER A 45 -21.84 19.18 14.51
C SER A 45 -20.42 18.67 14.24
N VAL A 46 -19.45 19.14 15.02
CA VAL A 46 -18.04 18.71 14.89
C VAL A 46 -17.88 17.19 14.97
N PRO A 47 -18.55 16.45 15.88
CA PRO A 47 -18.46 14.98 15.91
C PRO A 47 -18.91 14.31 14.60
N VAL A 48 -19.94 14.83 13.93
CA VAL A 48 -20.43 14.28 12.66
C VAL A 48 -19.40 14.48 11.55
N LEU A 49 -18.77 15.66 11.49
CA LEU A 49 -17.71 15.93 10.51
C LEU A 49 -16.48 15.04 10.74
N VAL A 50 -16.11 14.80 12.00
CA VAL A 50 -15.02 13.88 12.36
C VAL A 50 -15.36 12.45 11.97
N ALA A 51 -16.58 11.99 12.28
CA ALA A 51 -17.04 10.66 11.89
C ALA A 51 -17.03 10.48 10.36
N LEU A 52 -17.52 11.49 9.62
CA LEU A 52 -17.49 11.49 8.16
C LEU A 52 -16.06 11.39 7.62
N LEU A 53 -15.13 12.18 8.17
CA LEU A 53 -13.73 12.10 7.77
C LEU A 53 -13.15 10.70 8.00
N VAL A 54 -13.38 10.10 9.18
CA VAL A 54 -12.91 8.74 9.50
C VAL A 54 -13.49 7.71 8.52
N CYS A 55 -14.77 7.82 8.18
CA CYS A 55 -15.41 6.93 7.20
C CYS A 55 -14.85 7.08 5.78
N LEU A 56 -14.28 8.24 5.43
CA LEU A 56 -13.69 8.49 4.11
C LEU A 56 -12.23 8.06 4.02
N ILE A 57 -11.48 8.02 5.13
CA ILE A 57 -10.06 7.66 5.10
C ILE A 57 -9.90 6.21 4.58
N PRO A 58 -9.10 5.98 3.52
CA PRO A 58 -8.99 4.67 2.85
C PRO A 58 -8.08 3.69 3.63
N THR A 59 -8.35 3.49 4.92
CA THR A 59 -7.56 2.63 5.81
C THR A 59 -7.51 1.17 5.35
N THR A 60 -8.58 0.68 4.72
CA THR A 60 -8.68 -0.68 4.21
C THR A 60 -7.64 -0.99 3.14
N ILE A 61 -7.30 -0.01 2.27
CA ILE A 61 -6.35 -0.23 1.17
C ILE A 61 -4.95 -0.58 1.69
N GLY A 62 -4.49 0.10 2.74
CA GLY A 62 -3.19 -0.18 3.36
C GLY A 62 -3.12 -1.59 3.99
N ALA A 63 -4.22 -2.02 4.61
CA ALA A 63 -4.31 -3.36 5.19
C ALA A 63 -4.35 -4.46 4.11
N LEU A 64 -5.09 -4.23 3.02
CA LEU A 64 -5.23 -5.19 1.93
C LEU A 64 -3.89 -5.50 1.25
N LEU A 65 -3.02 -4.51 1.04
CA LEU A 65 -1.71 -4.75 0.44
C LEU A 65 -0.82 -5.67 1.29
N SER A 66 -0.83 -5.49 2.61
CA SER A 66 -0.12 -6.40 3.53
C SER A 66 -0.69 -7.81 3.46
N ALA A 67 -2.02 -7.94 3.41
CA ALA A 67 -2.69 -9.23 3.29
C ALA A 67 -2.38 -9.94 1.96
N ILE A 68 -2.32 -9.22 0.85
CA ILE A 68 -1.94 -9.76 -0.46
C ILE A 68 -0.50 -10.29 -0.42
N GLY A 69 0.43 -9.54 0.17
CA GLY A 69 1.82 -9.98 0.34
C GLY A 69 1.92 -11.28 1.14
N ILE A 70 1.15 -11.41 2.23
CA ILE A 70 1.09 -12.64 3.04
C ILE A 70 0.51 -13.81 2.25
N ALA A 71 -0.61 -13.60 1.56
CA ALA A 71 -1.22 -14.63 0.72
C ALA A 71 -0.29 -15.09 -0.42
N GLY A 72 0.50 -14.18 -0.98
CA GLY A 72 1.52 -14.50 -1.97
C GLY A 72 2.64 -15.39 -1.41
N MET A 73 3.13 -15.08 -0.22
CA MET A 73 4.15 -15.89 0.44
C MET A 73 3.65 -17.31 0.75
N ASP A 74 2.43 -17.44 1.27
CA ASP A 74 1.83 -18.73 1.61
C ASP A 74 1.73 -19.65 0.39
N ARG A 75 1.31 -19.10 -0.76
CA ARG A 75 1.25 -19.83 -2.03
C ARG A 75 2.62 -20.33 -2.50
N LEU A 76 3.69 -19.57 -2.30
CA LEU A 76 5.05 -19.98 -2.71
C LEU A 76 5.61 -21.09 -1.82
N VAL A 77 5.28 -21.07 -0.53
CA VAL A 77 5.68 -22.13 0.40
C VAL A 77 5.08 -23.48 -0.01
N GLN A 78 3.83 -23.50 -0.50
CA GLN A 78 3.19 -24.70 -1.05
C GLN A 78 3.94 -25.29 -2.27
N HIS A 79 4.79 -24.50 -2.92
CA HIS A 79 5.62 -24.89 -4.06
C HIS A 79 7.11 -25.03 -3.70
N ASN A 80 7.44 -25.19 -2.41
CA ASN A 80 8.82 -25.28 -1.89
C ASN A 80 9.69 -24.04 -2.16
N VAL A 81 9.06 -22.87 -2.39
CA VAL A 81 9.76 -21.60 -2.56
C VAL A 81 9.61 -20.78 -1.28
N LEU A 82 10.73 -20.55 -0.58
CA LEU A 82 10.76 -19.75 0.65
C LEU A 82 10.93 -18.26 0.30
N ALA A 83 9.82 -17.52 0.31
CA ALA A 83 9.85 -16.07 0.17
C ALA A 83 10.09 -15.39 1.53
N MET A 84 11.15 -14.59 1.63
CA MET A 84 11.53 -13.93 2.89
C MET A 84 10.67 -12.71 3.24
N SER A 85 9.86 -12.20 2.30
CA SER A 85 8.94 -11.08 2.52
C SER A 85 7.89 -11.00 1.40
N GLY A 86 6.73 -10.39 1.66
CA GLY A 86 5.72 -10.12 0.64
C GLY A 86 6.26 -9.24 -0.49
N ARG A 87 7.18 -8.32 -0.16
CA ARG A 87 7.93 -7.53 -1.13
C ARG A 87 8.79 -8.37 -2.07
N ALA A 88 9.41 -9.46 -1.60
CA ALA A 88 10.17 -10.36 -2.46
C ALA A 88 9.26 -11.04 -3.48
N VAL A 89 8.03 -11.38 -3.07
CA VAL A 89 6.99 -11.92 -3.96
C VAL A 89 6.57 -10.89 -5.01
N GLU A 90 6.31 -9.65 -4.60
CA GLU A 90 5.98 -8.55 -5.52
C GLU A 90 7.12 -8.27 -6.50
N ALA A 91 8.35 -8.14 -6.00
CA ALA A 91 9.52 -7.85 -6.81
C ALA A 91 9.76 -8.96 -7.84
N ALA A 92 9.63 -10.23 -7.46
CA ALA A 92 9.75 -11.36 -8.38
C ALA A 92 8.66 -11.37 -9.48
N GLY A 93 7.49 -10.75 -9.24
CA GLY A 93 6.46 -10.57 -10.25
C GLY A 93 6.71 -9.41 -11.22
N ASP A 94 7.54 -8.43 -10.83
CA ASP A 94 7.80 -7.18 -11.57
C ASP A 94 9.22 -7.15 -12.20
N VAL A 95 10.01 -8.22 -12.09
CA VAL A 95 11.33 -8.30 -12.75
C VAL A 95 11.20 -8.51 -14.25
N THR A 96 11.95 -7.73 -15.03
CA THR A 96 12.05 -7.88 -16.49
C THR A 96 13.35 -8.52 -16.95
N THR A 97 14.36 -8.54 -16.08
CA THR A 97 15.70 -9.08 -16.35
C THR A 97 16.08 -10.05 -15.24
N LEU A 98 16.54 -11.23 -15.62
CA LEU A 98 17.03 -12.25 -14.71
C LEU A 98 18.52 -12.48 -14.95
N LEU A 99 19.34 -12.20 -13.95
CA LEU A 99 20.77 -12.48 -13.94
C LEU A 99 20.98 -13.77 -13.15
N LEU A 100 21.50 -14.81 -13.80
CA LEU A 100 21.75 -16.11 -13.18
C LEU A 100 23.24 -16.32 -13.00
N ASP A 101 23.62 -16.83 -11.83
CA ASP A 101 24.95 -17.42 -11.67
C ASP A 101 25.00 -18.80 -12.36
N LYS A 102 26.17 -19.22 -12.81
CA LYS A 102 26.31 -20.49 -13.53
C LYS A 102 26.49 -21.66 -12.55
N THR A 103 27.55 -21.61 -11.75
CA THR A 103 28.02 -22.71 -10.91
C THR A 103 27.06 -22.92 -9.73
N GLY A 104 26.53 -24.13 -9.55
CA GLY A 104 25.59 -24.45 -8.46
C GLY A 104 24.17 -23.89 -8.61
N THR A 105 23.88 -23.06 -9.63
CA THR A 105 22.52 -22.56 -9.94
C THR A 105 21.99 -23.15 -11.24
N ILE A 106 22.72 -22.99 -12.35
CA ILE A 106 22.40 -23.64 -13.63
C ILE A 106 23.07 -25.01 -13.73
N THR A 107 24.32 -25.13 -13.26
CA THR A 107 25.09 -26.38 -13.25
C THR A 107 25.15 -27.00 -11.86
N TYR A 108 25.39 -28.31 -11.76
CA TYR A 108 25.51 -29.05 -10.48
C TYR A 108 26.79 -28.73 -9.66
N GLY A 109 27.56 -27.73 -10.09
CA GLY A 109 28.91 -27.40 -9.65
C GLY A 109 29.65 -26.80 -10.83
#